data_AF-A0A1X2GYA1-F1
#
_entry.id   AF-A0A1X2GYA1-F1
#
_cell.length_a   1.000
_cell.length_b   1.000
_cell.length_c   1.000
_cell.angle_alpha   90.00
_cell.angle_beta   90.00
_cell.angle_gamma   90.00
#
_symmetry.space_group_name_H-M   'P 1'
#
loop_
_entity.id
_entity.type
_entity.pdbx_description
1 polymer ?
#
loop_
_entity_poly.entity_id
_entity_poly.type
_entity_poly.pdbx_seq_one_letter_code
_entity_poly.pdbx_strand_id
1 'polypeptide(L)'
;MLVLWGVLCAHLVAAFCFENGFPADPSNRLIVYQETNAGGGIASRFSVEMGPGEKQCCNYANTDCNRAGGAEATGVFRCQIHDVVTNVVVPSGGYCLHYGDPNHPTIEVYTATGQPFENFILSRPH
;
A
#
# COMPACT_ATOMS: atom_id res chain seq x y z
N MET A 1 26.98 -27.79 19.93
CA MET A 1 25.99 -27.90 18.84
C MET A 1 24.61 -27.93 19.45
N LEU A 2 23.87 -26.82 19.36
CA LEU A 2 22.41 -26.78 19.52
C LEU A 2 21.94 -25.45 18.91
N VAL A 3 21.52 -25.57 17.66
CA VAL A 3 20.89 -24.55 16.85
C VAL A 3 19.50 -24.32 17.43
N LEU A 4 19.27 -23.19 18.10
CA LEU A 4 17.92 -22.72 18.37
C LEU A 4 17.50 -21.81 17.22
N TRP A 5 16.94 -22.46 16.21
CA TRP A 5 15.94 -21.88 15.34
C TRP A 5 14.81 -21.34 16.22
N GLY A 6 14.76 -20.03 16.33
CA GLY A 6 13.66 -19.31 16.97
C GLY A 6 13.31 -18.13 16.09
N VAL A 7 12.85 -18.40 14.87
CA VAL A 7 12.17 -17.40 14.03
C VAL A 7 10.83 -17.08 14.71
N LEU A 8 10.89 -16.30 15.79
CA LEU A 8 9.76 -15.53 16.30
C LEU A 8 9.53 -14.36 15.34
N CYS A 9 8.97 -14.66 14.17
CA CYS A 9 8.44 -13.67 13.25
C CYS A 9 6.98 -13.99 12.88
N ALA A 10 6.29 -14.75 13.72
CA ALA A 10 4.92 -15.20 13.47
C ALA A 10 3.84 -14.13 13.74
N HIS A 11 4.20 -12.86 13.95
CA HIS A 11 3.26 -11.75 14.21
C HIS A 11 3.68 -10.45 13.49
N LEU A 12 4.38 -10.56 12.35
CA LEU A 12 4.73 -9.41 11.51
C LEU A 12 3.47 -8.88 10.81
N VAL A 13 2.74 -8.06 11.56
CA VAL A 13 1.87 -6.95 11.16
C VAL A 13 1.19 -7.13 9.80
N ALA A 14 -0.10 -7.48 9.82
CA ALA A 14 -0.99 -7.52 8.66
C ALA A 14 -1.30 -6.11 8.07
N ALA A 15 -0.36 -5.18 8.16
CA ALA A 15 -0.47 -3.83 7.61
C ALA A 15 0.05 -3.80 6.17
N PHE A 16 -0.63 -3.03 5.32
CA PHE A 16 -0.14 -2.70 3.99
C PHE A 16 0.36 -1.26 3.99
N CYS A 17 1.59 -1.02 3.53
CA CYS A 17 2.20 0.32 3.54
C CYS A 17 2.32 0.92 2.14
N PHE A 18 2.21 2.24 2.06
CA PHE A 18 2.53 3.02 0.87
C PHE A 18 3.78 3.85 1.14
N GLU A 19 4.68 3.89 0.17
CA GLU A 19 5.92 4.64 0.24
C GLU A 19 6.02 5.58 -0.95
N ASN A 20 6.31 6.85 -0.65
CA ASN A 20 6.59 7.87 -1.65
C ASN A 20 8.11 7.95 -1.86
N GLY A 21 8.60 7.28 -2.90
CA GLY A 21 10.00 7.27 -3.31
C GLY A 21 10.36 8.34 -4.36
N PHE A 22 9.52 9.34 -4.60
CA PHE A 22 9.83 10.43 -5.54
C PHE A 22 10.94 11.34 -5.02
N PRO A 23 11.60 12.12 -5.91
CA PRO A 23 12.58 13.13 -5.51
C PRO A 23 12.02 14.10 -4.47
N ALA A 24 12.90 14.68 -3.64
CA ALA A 24 12.59 15.59 -2.54
C ALA A 24 12.10 16.99 -2.97
N ASP A 25 11.15 17.04 -3.90
CA ASP A 25 10.39 18.22 -4.28
C ASP A 25 9.06 18.26 -3.51
N PRO A 26 8.72 19.34 -2.79
CA PRO A 26 7.46 19.47 -2.06
C PRO A 26 6.19 19.28 -2.90
N SER A 27 6.25 19.44 -4.22
CA SER A 27 5.14 19.19 -5.15
C SER A 27 4.87 17.70 -5.39
N ASN A 28 5.84 16.83 -5.13
CA ASN A 28 5.73 15.38 -5.30
C ASN A 28 4.96 14.73 -4.12
N ARG A 29 3.73 15.19 -3.87
CA ARG A 29 2.85 14.64 -2.81
C ARG A 29 2.04 13.48 -3.37
N LEU A 30 2.15 12.33 -2.72
CA LEU A 30 1.39 11.13 -3.05
C LEU A 30 0.12 11.08 -2.19
N ILE A 31 -1.04 11.14 -2.82
CA ILE A 31 -2.33 10.98 -2.17
C ILE A 31 -2.78 9.53 -2.38
N VAL A 32 -3.16 8.85 -1.30
CA VAL A 32 -3.65 7.47 -1.33
C VAL A 32 -5.02 7.42 -0.69
N TYR A 33 -5.97 6.84 -1.40
CA TYR A 33 -7.35 6.66 -0.96
C TYR A 33 -7.81 5.22 -1.20
N GLN A 34 -8.42 4.61 -0.20
CA GLN A 34 -8.93 3.25 -0.30
C GLN A 34 -10.32 3.21 -0.96
N GLU A 35 -10.45 2.45 -2.05
CA GLU A 35 -11.70 2.31 -2.80
C GLU A 35 -12.52 1.10 -2.35
N THR A 36 -11.86 -0.03 -2.06
CA THR A 36 -12.52 -1.30 -1.69
C THR A 36 -11.95 -1.91 -0.40
N ASN A 37 -12.66 -2.91 0.13
CA ASN A 37 -12.28 -3.67 1.33
C ASN A 37 -12.02 -2.83 2.59
N ALA A 38 -12.69 -1.68 2.68
CA ALA A 38 -12.80 -0.95 3.92
C ALA A 38 -13.79 -1.66 4.84
N GLY A 39 -13.42 -1.93 6.09
CA GLY A 39 -14.26 -2.66 7.04
C GLY A 39 -15.43 -1.84 7.62
N GLY A 40 -15.66 -0.61 7.12
CA GLY A 40 -16.68 0.32 7.60
C GLY A 40 -17.28 1.20 6.50
N GLY A 41 -17.98 2.27 6.90
CA GLY A 41 -18.57 3.26 5.97
C GLY A 41 -17.51 4.12 5.28
N ILE A 42 -17.93 5.06 4.42
CA ILE A 42 -17.02 5.94 3.64
C ILE A 42 -16.04 6.71 4.54
N ALA A 43 -16.46 7.08 5.76
CA ALA A 43 -15.63 7.78 6.76
C ALA A 43 -14.55 6.89 7.42
N SER A 44 -14.62 5.57 7.23
CA SER A 44 -13.69 4.57 7.76
C SER A 44 -12.73 4.08 6.67
N ARG A 45 -12.47 4.87 5.63
CA ARG A 45 -11.57 4.48 4.54
C ARG A 45 -10.19 5.08 4.81
N PHE A 46 -9.15 4.30 4.56
CA PHE A 46 -7.79 4.83 4.60
C PHE A 46 -7.62 5.93 3.56
N SER A 47 -7.16 7.09 4.03
CA SER A 47 -6.91 8.27 3.20
C SER A 47 -5.72 9.03 3.78
N VAL A 48 -4.64 9.14 3.02
CA VAL A 48 -3.42 9.83 3.44
C VAL A 48 -2.85 10.67 2.31
N GLU A 49 -2.11 11.70 2.68
CA GLU A 49 -1.27 12.47 1.77
C GLU A 49 0.16 12.43 2.32
N MET A 50 1.11 12.03 1.47
CA MET A 50 2.50 11.76 1.87
C MET A 50 3.47 12.63 1.08
N GLY A 51 4.37 13.29 1.78
CA GLY A 51 5.53 13.96 1.17
C GLY A 51 6.58 12.97 0.64
N PRO A 52 7.58 13.46 -0.13
CA PRO A 52 8.68 12.63 -0.60
C PRO A 52 9.45 11.96 0.54
N GLY A 53 9.77 10.68 0.37
CA GLY A 53 10.44 9.84 1.35
C GLY A 53 9.55 9.35 2.49
N GLU A 54 8.28 9.78 2.55
CA GLU A 54 7.37 9.34 3.60
C GLU A 54 6.78 7.95 3.32
N LYS A 55 6.49 7.25 4.41
CA LYS A 55 5.81 5.95 4.41
C LYS A 55 4.63 6.00 5.35
N GLN A 56 3.46 5.58 4.87
CA GLN A 56 2.25 5.45 5.68
C GLN A 56 1.71 4.04 5.58
N CYS A 57 1.35 3.47 6.72
CA CYS A 57 0.89 2.09 6.80
C CYS A 57 -0.56 2.05 7.22
N CYS A 58 -1.32 1.24 6.49
CA CYS A 58 -2.66 0.92 6.87
C CYS A 58 -2.69 -0.40 7.63
N ASN A 59 -2.92 -0.32 8.95
CA ASN A 59 -2.93 -1.48 9.84
C ASN A 59 -4.27 -2.22 9.81
N TYR A 60 -4.23 -3.56 9.83
CA TYR A 60 -5.39 -4.45 9.93
C TYR A 60 -6.20 -4.25 11.23
N ALA A 61 -5.55 -3.80 12.30
CA ALA A 61 -6.22 -3.48 13.56
C ALA A 61 -7.04 -2.19 13.48
N ASN A 62 -6.72 -1.32 12.51
CA ASN A 62 -7.64 -0.25 12.15
C ASN A 62 -8.75 -0.89 11.31
N THR A 63 -10.00 -0.72 11.73
CA THR A 63 -11.19 -1.26 11.03
C THR A 63 -11.26 -0.83 9.57
N ASP A 64 -10.46 0.17 9.22
CA ASP A 64 -10.43 0.86 7.96
C ASP A 64 -9.77 0.05 6.84
N CYS A 65 -8.78 -0.82 7.12
CA CYS A 65 -8.04 -1.54 6.07
C CYS A 65 -8.23 -3.04 5.99
N ASN A 66 -8.42 -3.52 4.76
CA ASN A 66 -8.39 -4.92 4.34
C ASN A 66 -9.23 -5.89 5.19
N ARG A 67 -10.37 -5.42 5.73
CA ARG A 67 -11.25 -6.26 6.57
C ARG A 67 -12.37 -6.96 5.81
N ALA A 68 -12.16 -7.29 4.53
CA ALA A 68 -13.11 -8.07 3.75
C ALA A 68 -12.55 -9.47 3.45
N GLY A 69 -12.50 -10.32 4.49
CA GLY A 69 -12.36 -11.78 4.32
C GLY A 69 -10.94 -12.33 4.37
N GLY A 70 -10.38 -12.50 5.57
CA GLY A 70 -9.19 -13.32 5.81
C GLY A 70 -7.88 -12.77 5.23
N ALA A 71 -6.79 -13.50 5.45
CA ALA A 71 -5.44 -13.12 5.03
C ALA A 71 -5.22 -13.11 3.50
N GLU A 72 -6.23 -13.52 2.72
CA GLU A 72 -6.16 -13.70 1.26
C GLU A 72 -6.92 -12.61 0.48
N ALA A 73 -7.42 -11.56 1.15
CA ALA A 73 -8.18 -10.50 0.49
C ALA A 73 -7.28 -9.46 -0.22
N THR A 74 -7.63 -9.05 -1.43
CA THR A 74 -6.98 -7.96 -2.18
C THR A 74 -7.77 -6.66 -2.09
N GLY A 75 -7.18 -5.56 -1.61
CA GLY A 75 -7.79 -4.23 -1.59
C GLY A 75 -7.44 -3.39 -2.81
N VAL A 76 -8.30 -2.45 -3.20
CA VAL A 76 -8.04 -1.47 -4.26
C VAL A 76 -7.80 -0.09 -3.63
N PHE A 77 -6.70 0.53 -4.02
CA PHE A 77 -6.31 1.87 -3.57
C PHE A 77 -6.09 2.78 -4.77
N ARG A 78 -6.75 3.94 -4.76
CA ARG A 78 -6.50 5.03 -5.70
C ARG A 78 -5.32 5.84 -5.21
N CYS A 79 -4.26 5.89 -6.01
CA CYS A 79 -3.05 6.65 -5.77
C CYS A 79 -2.99 7.81 -6.78
N GLN A 80 -2.69 9.01 -6.31
CA GLN A 80 -2.57 10.20 -7.13
C GLN A 80 -1.25 10.92 -6.84
N ILE A 81 -0.52 11.25 -7.90
CA ILE A 81 0.68 12.10 -7.89
C ILE A 81 0.55 13.08 -9.06
N HIS A 82 0.64 14.38 -8.78
CA HIS A 82 0.29 15.42 -9.75
C HIS A 82 -1.11 15.15 -10.39
N ASP A 83 -1.17 15.15 -11.72
CA ASP A 83 -2.36 14.84 -12.51
C ASP A 83 -2.49 13.34 -12.84
N VAL A 84 -1.55 12.51 -12.38
CA VAL A 84 -1.55 11.07 -12.63
C VAL A 84 -2.33 10.35 -11.54
N VAL A 85 -3.42 9.70 -11.93
CA VAL A 85 -4.20 8.83 -11.05
C VAL A 85 -4.03 7.38 -11.49
N THR A 86 -3.79 6.51 -10.52
CA THR A 86 -3.67 5.06 -10.71
C THR A 86 -4.47 4.35 -9.65
N ASN A 87 -5.12 3.25 -10.00
CA ASN A 87 -5.59 2.30 -8.98
C ASN A 87 -4.57 1.18 -8.85
N VAL A 88 -4.31 0.75 -7.62
CA VAL A 88 -3.40 -0.35 -7.31
C VAL A 88 -4.18 -1.41 -6.54
N VAL A 89 -4.13 -2.65 -7.02
CA VAL A 89 -4.64 -3.82 -6.31
C VAL A 89 -3.52 -4.37 -5.44
N VAL A 90 -3.76 -4.47 -4.13
CA VAL A 90 -2.74 -4.87 -3.17
C VAL A 90 -3.21 -6.04 -2.31
N PRO A 91 -2.32 -6.98 -1.94
CA PRO A 91 -2.67 -8.07 -1.04
C PRO A 91 -2.89 -7.58 0.41
N SER A 92 -3.42 -8.47 1.25
CA SER A 92 -3.50 -8.24 2.69
C SER A 92 -2.10 -8.28 3.32
N GLY A 93 -1.45 -7.11 3.36
CA GLY A 93 -0.13 -6.91 3.95
C GLY A 93 0.99 -6.83 2.91
N GLY A 94 2.07 -6.14 3.26
CA GLY A 94 3.18 -5.81 2.35
C GLY A 94 3.33 -4.31 2.14
N TYR A 95 3.84 -3.90 0.98
CA TYR A 95 3.97 -2.49 0.67
C TYR A 95 3.91 -2.18 -0.83
N CYS A 96 3.57 -0.93 -1.15
CA CYS A 96 3.57 -0.35 -2.48
C CYS A 96 4.55 0.82 -2.52
N LEU A 97 5.50 0.79 -3.45
CA LEU A 97 6.48 1.84 -3.68
C LEU A 97 6.13 2.60 -4.96
N HIS A 98 5.96 3.92 -4.84
CA HIS A 98 5.81 4.83 -5.98
C HIS A 98 7.10 5.64 -6.15
N TYR A 99 7.73 5.59 -7.33
CA TYR A 99 9.01 6.25 -7.56
C TYR A 99 9.24 6.56 -9.05
N GLY A 100 10.39 7.15 -9.38
CA GLY A 100 10.76 7.49 -10.75
C GLY A 100 10.29 8.88 -11.16
N ASP A 101 9.77 9.01 -12.39
CA ASP A 101 9.19 10.26 -12.90
C ASP A 101 7.78 10.46 -12.30
N PRO A 102 7.50 11.53 -11.54
CA PRO A 102 6.16 11.80 -11.00
C PRO A 102 5.05 11.90 -12.05
N ASN A 103 5.38 12.26 -13.30
CA ASN A 103 4.41 12.31 -14.40
C ASN A 103 4.24 10.96 -15.11
N HIS A 104 5.14 10.01 -14.86
CA HIS A 104 5.11 8.64 -15.36
C HIS A 104 5.57 7.68 -14.24
N PRO A 105 4.80 7.59 -13.15
CA PRO A 105 5.25 6.94 -11.93
C PRO A 105 5.48 5.46 -12.16
N THR A 106 6.61 4.97 -11.66
CA THR A 106 6.86 3.54 -11.52
C THR A 106 6.26 3.06 -10.21
N ILE A 107 5.52 1.96 -10.27
CA ILE A 107 4.79 1.41 -9.15
C ILE A 107 5.21 -0.05 -8.98
N GLU A 108 5.66 -0.39 -7.77
CA GLU A 108 6.01 -1.75 -7.42
C GLU A 108 5.23 -2.17 -6.17
N VAL A 109 4.67 -3.37 -6.21
CA VAL A 109 3.90 -3.93 -5.10
C VAL A 109 4.61 -5.17 -4.61
N TYR A 110 4.78 -5.27 -3.30
CA TYR A 110 5.42 -6.38 -2.63
C TYR A 110 4.47 -6.97 -1.59
N THR A 111 4.45 -8.29 -1.50
CA THR A 111 3.73 -9.02 -0.45
C THR A 111 4.40 -8.82 0.91
N ALA A 112 3.73 -9.24 2.00
CA ALA A 112 4.32 -9.24 3.34
C ALA A 112 5.63 -10.03 3.47
N THR A 113 5.89 -10.97 2.55
CA THR A 113 7.14 -11.75 2.50
C THR A 113 8.26 -11.09 1.68
N GLY A 114 8.00 -9.90 1.13
CA GLY A 114 8.93 -9.17 0.27
C GLY A 114 9.02 -9.68 -1.16
N GLN A 115 8.18 -10.65 -1.55
CA GLN A 115 8.10 -11.10 -2.95
C GLN A 115 7.29 -10.09 -3.79
N PRO A 116 7.68 -9.81 -5.05
CA PRO A 116 6.88 -9.02 -5.97
C PRO A 116 5.48 -9.59 -6.11
N PHE A 117 4.48 -8.72 -6.09
CA PHE A 117 3.10 -9.07 -6.35
C PHE A 117 2.79 -8.72 -7.80
N GLU A 118 2.87 -9.69 -8.71
CA GLU A 118 2.80 -9.46 -10.16
C GLU A 118 1.38 -9.22 -10.71
N ASN A 119 0.34 -9.46 -9.89
CA ASN A 119 -1.07 -9.36 -10.29
C ASN A 119 -1.74 -8.02 -9.90
N PHE A 120 -0.98 -6.94 -9.75
CA PHE A 120 -1.58 -5.63 -9.50
C PHE A 120 -2.09 -5.02 -10.81
N ILE A 121 -3.37 -4.66 -10.85
CA ILE A 121 -3.95 -3.96 -11.99
C ILE A 121 -3.71 -2.47 -11.79
N LEU A 122 -2.94 -1.86 -12.68
CA LEU A 122 -2.92 -0.40 -12.87
C LEU A 122 -4.05 -0.02 -13.82
N SER A 123 -5.20 0.39 -13.28
CA SER A 123 -6.20 1.07 -14.10
C SER A 123 -6.00 2.59 -13.98
N ARG A 124 -5.84 3.26 -15.12
CA ARG A 124 -6.02 4.72 -15.19
C ARG A 124 -7.54 4.97 -15.13
N PRO A 125 -8.05 5.76 -14.17
CA PRO A 125 -9.43 6.19 -14.25
C PRO A 125 -9.60 7.03 -15.51
N HIS A 126 -10.70 6.78 -16.23
CA HIS A 126 -11.11 7.49 -17.43
C HIS A 126 -11.37 8.98 -17.16
#